data_AF-A0A4R1PXY6-F1
#
_entry.id   AF-A0A4R1PXY6-F1
#
_cell.length_a   1.000
_cell.length_b   1.000
_cell.length_c   1.000
_cell.angle_alpha   90.00
_cell.angle_beta   90.00
_cell.angle_gamma   90.00
#
_symmetry.space_group_name_H-M   'P 1'
#
loop_
_entity.id
_entity.type
_entity.pdbx_description
1 polymer ?
#
loop_
_entity_poly.entity_id
_entity_poly.type
_entity_poly.pdbx_seq_one_letter_code
_entity_poly.pdbx_strand_id
1 'polypeptide(L)'
;MKAPKELWQDYYFLTQEMSKFLIRNDIDLFFELMNQREKIQAELDNCEDAYKRTAEGRSLLESIRLTNQGISHRLQFLLNTAKQQETVSNAYDGYGERPVGNRLDQKS
;
A
#
# COMPACT_ATOMS: atom_id res chain seq x y z
N MET A 1 29.29 4.43 8.97
CA MET A 1 28.12 3.61 9.34
C MET A 1 27.30 4.45 10.30
N LYS A 2 26.02 4.70 10.00
CA LYS A 2 25.14 5.48 10.87
C LYS A 2 24.89 4.73 12.18
N ALA A 3 24.54 5.46 13.25
CA ALA A 3 24.15 4.82 14.50
C ALA A 3 22.80 4.10 14.33
N PRO A 4 22.54 2.97 15.02
CA PRO A 4 21.25 2.26 14.94
C PRO A 4 20.04 3.18 15.20
N LYS A 5 20.18 4.13 16.13
CA LYS A 5 19.16 5.14 16.40
C LYS A 5 18.80 5.99 15.18
N GLU A 6 19.81 6.48 14.45
CA GLU A 6 19.62 7.31 13.25
C GLU A 6 18.97 6.49 12.14
N LEU A 7 19.42 5.25 11.94
CA LEU A 7 18.82 4.34 10.96
C LEU A 7 17.33 4.10 11.23
N TRP A 8 16.95 3.88 12.50
CA TRP A 8 15.54 3.73 12.86
C TRP A 8 14.71 5.00 12.68
N GLN A 9 15.30 6.18 12.92
CA GLN A 9 14.64 7.45 12.68
C GLN A 9 14.40 7.69 11.19
N ASP A 10 15.41 7.44 10.35
CA ASP A 10 15.28 7.53 8.89
C ASP A 10 14.26 6.50 8.36
N TYR A 11 14.28 5.28 8.88
CA TYR A 11 13.32 4.23 8.55
C TYR A 11 11.88 4.67 8.86
N TYR A 12 11.67 5.25 10.05
CA TYR A 12 10.37 5.76 10.44
C TYR A 12 9.93 6.93 9.57
N PHE A 13 10.83 7.87 9.28
CA PHE A 13 10.56 9.00 8.39
C PHE A 13 10.09 8.51 7.01
N LEU A 14 10.81 7.59 6.37
CA LEU A 14 10.39 7.00 5.10
C LEU A 14 9.04 6.31 5.20
N THR A 15 8.78 5.58 6.30
CA THR A 15 7.48 4.93 6.53
C THR A 15 6.33 5.95 6.61
N GLN A 16 6.56 7.12 7.22
CA GLN A 16 5.57 8.19 7.26
C GLN A 16 5.35 8.83 5.89
N GLU A 17 6.42 9.09 5.13
CA GLU A 17 6.32 9.65 3.78
C GLU A 17 5.59 8.68 2.84
N MET A 18 5.90 7.38 2.89
CA MET A 18 5.16 6.34 2.15
C MET A 18 3.65 6.44 2.40
N SER A 19 3.23 6.57 3.66
CA SER A 19 1.81 6.74 4.01
C SER A 19 1.20 7.99 3.36
N LYS A 20 1.92 9.13 3.36
CA LYS A 20 1.46 10.38 2.75
C LYS A 20 1.28 10.26 1.23
N PHE A 21 2.23 9.65 0.52
CA PHE A 21 2.14 9.50 -0.94
C PHE A 21 1.07 8.48 -1.33
N LEU A 22 0.88 7.43 -0.53
CA LEU A 22 -0.22 6.49 -0.72
C LEU A 22 -1.60 7.14 -0.53
N ILE A 23 -1.74 8.07 0.42
CA ILE A 23 -2.98 8.87 0.58
C ILE A 23 -3.22 9.76 -0.65
N ARG A 24 -2.16 10.35 -1.20
CA ARG A 24 -2.20 11.19 -2.41
C ARG A 24 -2.38 10.41 -3.72
N ASN A 25 -2.43 9.07 -3.65
CA ASN A 25 -2.47 8.17 -4.81
C ASN A 25 -1.27 8.33 -5.76
N ASP A 26 -0.14 8.76 -5.22
CA ASP A 26 1.14 8.83 -5.92
C ASP A 26 1.89 7.52 -5.69
N ILE A 27 1.54 6.53 -6.51
CA ILE A 27 1.97 5.13 -6.35
C ILE A 27 3.44 4.95 -6.76
N ASP A 28 3.90 5.69 -7.76
CA ASP A 28 5.28 5.62 -8.23
C ASP A 28 6.25 6.07 -7.13
N LEU A 29 5.98 7.23 -6.52
CA LEU A 29 6.81 7.73 -5.43
C LEU A 29 6.69 6.88 -4.16
N PHE A 30 5.54 6.27 -3.90
CA PHE A 30 5.42 5.26 -2.83
C PHE A 30 6.40 4.10 -3.03
N PHE A 31 6.50 3.55 -4.24
CA PHE A 31 7.43 2.46 -4.54
C PHE A 31 8.90 2.91 -4.47
N GLU A 32 9.22 4.12 -4.93
CA GLU A 32 10.58 4.67 -4.77
C GLU A 32 10.99 4.77 -3.30
N LEU A 33 10.10 5.26 -2.42
CA LEU A 33 10.37 5.36 -0.98
C LEU A 33 10.46 3.97 -0.32
N MET A 34 9.67 3.01 -0.76
CA MET A 34 9.77 1.62 -0.32
C MET A 34 11.16 1.04 -0.62
N ASN A 35 11.66 1.24 -1.84
CA ASN A 35 13.00 0.80 -2.24
C ASN A 35 14.11 1.50 -1.42
N GLN A 36 13.93 2.78 -1.08
CA GLN A 36 14.87 3.48 -0.18
C GLN A 36 14.85 2.88 1.22
N ARG A 37 13.67 2.56 1.75
CA ARG A 37 13.50 1.96 3.08
C ARG A 37 14.09 0.55 3.17
N GLU A 38 14.05 -0.22 2.10
CA GLU A 38 14.72 -1.54 2.04
C GLU A 38 16.24 -1.44 2.20
N LYS A 39 16.88 -0.39 1.67
CA LYS A 39 18.32 -0.16 1.88
C LYS A 39 18.64 0.08 3.35
N ILE A 40 17.81 0.87 4.04
CA ILE A 40 17.95 1.10 5.49
C ILE A 40 17.72 -0.19 6.27
N GLN A 41 16.74 -1.02 5.87
CA GLN A 41 16.53 -2.33 6.48
C GLN A 41 17.79 -3.20 6.37
N ALA A 42 18.42 -3.25 5.20
CA ALA A 42 19.65 -3.99 5.01
C ALA A 42 20.80 -3.45 5.88
N GLU A 43 20.93 -2.13 6.05
CA GLU A 43 21.91 -1.55 6.98
C GLU A 43 21.64 -1.95 8.44
N LEU A 44 20.36 -1.93 8.85
CA LEU A 44 19.93 -2.34 10.19
C LEU A 44 20.18 -3.83 10.46
N ASP A 45 19.98 -4.69 9.47
CA ASP A 45 20.20 -6.14 9.58
C ASP A 45 21.70 -6.49 9.74
N ASN A 46 22.59 -5.60 9.29
CA ASN A 46 24.05 -5.76 9.37
C ASN A 46 24.67 -5.04 10.59
N CYS A 47 23.88 -4.39 11.45
CA CYS A 47 24.38 -3.64 12.60
C CYS A 47 24.02 -4.30 13.94
N GLU A 48 24.87 -4.11 14.96
CA GLU A 48 24.50 -4.47 16.33
C GLU A 48 23.50 -3.45 16.87
N ASP A 49 22.24 -3.87 16.98
CA ASP A 49 21.11 -2.99 17.27
C ASP A 49 20.63 -3.10 18.73
N ALA A 50 21.42 -2.52 19.64
CA ALA A 50 21.02 -2.37 21.04
C ALA A 50 19.86 -1.38 21.23
N TYR A 51 19.63 -0.49 20.26
CA TYR A 51 18.66 0.59 20.35
C TYR A 51 17.22 0.08 20.49
N LYS A 52 16.85 -0.99 19.77
CA LYS A 52 15.53 -1.66 19.88
C LYS A 52 15.15 -2.06 21.31
N ARG A 53 16.13 -2.30 22.19
CA ARG A 53 15.89 -2.76 23.57
C ARG A 53 15.58 -1.63 24.52
N THR A 54 15.95 -0.39 24.17
CA THR A 54 15.68 0.82 24.96
C THR A 54 14.20 1.19 24.95
N ALA A 55 13.76 1.98 25.93
CA ALA A 55 12.37 2.47 25.98
C ALA A 55 12.03 3.35 24.75
N GLU A 56 12.97 4.22 24.35
CA GLU A 56 12.84 5.08 23.17
C GLU A 56 12.69 4.24 21.88
N GLY A 57 13.57 3.26 21.68
CA GLY A 57 13.53 2.37 20.52
C GLY A 57 12.22 1.57 20.44
N ARG A 58 11.72 1.04 21.57
CA ARG A 58 10.44 0.33 21.60
C ARG A 58 9.26 1.24 21.21
N SER A 59 9.24 2.48 21.71
CA SER A 59 8.19 3.45 21.35
C SER A 59 8.21 3.80 19.86
N LEU A 60 9.41 3.92 19.28
CA LEU A 60 9.57 4.18 17.86
C LEU A 60 9.13 2.99 17.00
N LEU A 61 9.52 1.77 17.37
CA LEU A 61 9.09 0.55 16.70
C LEU A 61 7.57 0.37 16.71
N GLU A 62 6.90 0.70 17.82
CA GLU A 62 5.44 0.67 17.88
C GLU A 62 4.82 1.70 16.95
N SER A 63 5.40 2.90 16.86
CA SER A 63 4.95 3.93 15.91
C SER A 63 5.10 3.47 14.46
N ILE A 64 6.22 2.80 14.13
CA ILE A 64 6.46 2.17 12.82
C ILE A 64 5.40 1.09 12.55
N ARG A 65 5.12 0.22 13.54
CA ARG A 65 4.13 -0.87 13.41
C ARG A 65 2.75 -0.33 13.10
N LEU A 66 2.28 0.68 13.85
CA LEU A 66 0.99 1.32 13.62
C LEU A 66 0.91 1.99 12.24
N THR A 67 1.99 2.66 11.82
CA THR A 67 2.04 3.30 10.49
C THR A 67 1.97 2.26 9.36
N ASN A 68 2.72 1.16 9.48
CA ASN A 68 2.67 0.05 8.53
C ASN A 68 1.27 -0.57 8.44
N GLN A 69 0.59 -0.74 9.57
CA GLN A 69 -0.78 -1.25 9.58
C GLN A 69 -1.73 -0.33 8.79
N GLY A 70 -1.59 0.99 8.94
CA GLY A 70 -2.34 1.98 8.17
C GLY A 70 -2.07 1.87 6.66
N ILE A 71 -0.80 1.73 6.27
CA ILE A 71 -0.40 1.51 4.87
C ILE A 71 -1.05 0.24 4.31
N SER A 72 -0.96 -0.89 5.03
CA SER A 72 -1.54 -2.17 4.61
C SER A 72 -3.05 -2.09 4.42
N HIS A 73 -3.77 -1.46 5.36
CA HIS A 73 -5.21 -1.26 5.23
C HIS A 73 -5.57 -0.41 4.00
N ARG A 74 -4.81 0.64 3.73
CA ARG A 74 -5.03 1.51 2.57
C ARG A 74 -4.76 0.79 1.25
N LEU A 75 -3.68 0.01 1.16
CA LEU A 75 -3.39 -0.82 -0.01
C LEU A 75 -4.51 -1.84 -0.27
N GLN A 76 -5.01 -2.50 0.78
CA GLN A 76 -6.12 -3.44 0.66
C GLN A 76 -7.40 -2.75 0.15
N PHE A 77 -7.68 -1.54 0.64
CA PHE A 77 -8.80 -0.74 0.14
C PHE A 77 -8.64 -0.42 -1.35
N LEU A 78 -7.48 0.08 -1.78
CA LEU A 78 -7.21 0.40 -3.19
C LEU A 78 -7.35 -0.83 -4.08
N LEU A 79 -6.83 -1.98 -3.65
CA LEU A 79 -6.97 -3.25 -4.37
C LEU A 79 -8.43 -3.67 -4.52
N ASN A 80 -9.23 -3.54 -3.46
CA ASN A 80 -10.65 -3.87 -3.50
C ASN A 80 -11.43 -2.94 -4.44
N THR A 81 -11.12 -1.64 -4.42
CA THR A 81 -11.72 -0.67 -5.34
C THR A 81 -11.37 -0.98 -6.79
N ALA A 82 -10.12 -1.31 -7.09
CA ALA A 82 -9.69 -1.67 -8.45
C ALA A 82 -10.45 -2.91 -8.98
N LYS A 83 -10.58 -3.96 -8.16
CA LYS A 83 -11.36 -5.17 -8.51
C LYS A 83 -12.83 -4.89 -8.78
N GLN A 84 -13.44 -4.00 -8.00
CA GLN A 84 -14.83 -3.60 -8.20
C GLN A 84 -15.00 -2.84 -9.52
N GLN A 85 -14.07 -1.93 -9.85
CA GLN A 85 -14.09 -1.20 -11.12
C GLN A 85 -13.96 -2.15 -12.33
N GLU A 86 -13.09 -3.15 -12.25
CA GLU A 86 -12.95 -4.18 -13.29
C GLU A 86 -14.25 -4.97 -13.49
N THR A 87 -14.89 -5.39 -12.39
CA THR A 87 -16.16 -6.14 -12.45
C THR A 87 -17.29 -5.31 -13.06
N VAL A 88 -17.37 -4.02 -12.72
CA VAL A 88 -18.38 -3.10 -13.27
C VAL A 88 -18.11 -2.83 -14.75
N SER A 89 -16.86 -2.61 -15.17
CA SER A 89 -16.51 -2.41 -16.58
C SER A 89 -16.89 -3.63 -17.42
N ASN A 90 -16.53 -4.84 -16.96
CA ASN A 90 -16.88 -6.08 -17.64
C ASN A 90 -18.41 -6.30 -17.73
N ALA A 91 -19.18 -5.84 -16.73
CA ALA A 91 -20.64 -5.92 -16.76
C ALA A 91 -21.27 -4.96 -17.79
N TYR A 92 -20.66 -3.80 -18.06
CA TYR A 92 -21.11 -2.88 -19.11
C TYR A 92 -20.70 -3.34 -20.51
N ASP A 93 -19.50 -3.91 -20.68
CA ASP A 93 -19.08 -4.50 -21.95
C ASP A 93 -19.98 -5.69 -22.34
N GLY A 94 -20.41 -6.50 -21.36
CA GLY A 94 -21.39 -7.57 -21.56
C GLY A 94 -22.83 -7.11 -21.87
N TYR A 95 -23.14 -5.82 -21.67
CA TYR A 95 -24.45 -5.22 -22.02
C TYR A 95 -24.43 -4.48 -23.37
N GLY A 96 -23.29 -4.45 -24.07
CA GLY A 96 -23.13 -3.85 -25.41
C GLY A 96 -23.67 -4.71 -26.55
N GLU A 97 -23.79 -6.03 -26.37
CA GLU A 97 -24.41 -6.93 -27.33
C GLU A 97 -25.87 -7.19 -26.94
N ARG A 98 -26.78 -6.34 -27.43
CA ARG A 98 -28.21 -6.67 -27.44
C ARG A 98 -28.43 -7.84 -28.41
N PRO A 99 -28.93 -9.02 -27.99
CA PRO A 99 -29.65 -9.84 -28.94
C PRO A 99 -30.96 -9.10 -29.20
N VAL A 100 -31.10 -8.56 -30.41
CA VAL A 100 -32.39 -8.08 -30.93
C VAL A 100 -33.27 -9.32 -31.10
N GLY A 101 -33.79 -9.81 -29.98
CA GLY A 101 -34.73 -10.93 -29.92
C GLY A 101 -36.07 -10.44 -30.42
N ASN A 102 -36.33 -10.69 -31.71
CA ASN A 102 -37.61 -10.54 -32.36
C ASN A 102 -38.73 -11.14 -31.49
N ARG A 103 -39.51 -10.29 -30.82
CA ARG A 103 -40.85 -10.66 -30.35
C ARG A 103 -41.78 -10.57 -31.56
N LEU A 104 -41.74 -11.60 -32.39
CA LEU A 104 -42.82 -11.89 -33.35
C LEU A 104 -43.97 -12.51 -32.55
N ASP A 105 -44.93 -11.66 -32.26
CA ASP A 105 -46.34 -11.95 -32.15
C ASP A 105 -46.80 -13.12 -33.04
N GLN A 106 -47.16 -14.23 -32.41
CA GLN A 106 -48.07 -15.20 -33.01
C GLN A 106 -49.41 -15.11 -32.28
N LYS A 107 -50.35 -14.41 -32.94
CA LYS A 107 -51.77 -14.74 -32.87
C LYS A 107 -52.01 -15.93 -33.81
N SER A 108 -52.60 -17.00 -33.29
CA SER A 108 -53.62 -17.84 -33.94
C SER A 108 -54.23 -18.76 -32.89
#